data_AF-A0A2Y9HJD8-F1
#
_entry.id   AF-A0A2Y9HJD8-F1
#
_cell.length_a   1.000
_cell.length_b   1.000
_cell.length_c   1.000
_cell.angle_alpha   90.00
_cell.angle_beta   90.00
_cell.angle_gamma   90.00
#
_symmetry.space_group_name_H-M   'P 1'
#
loop_
_entity.id
_entity.type
_entity.pdbx_description
1 polymer ?
#
loop_
_entity_poly.entity_id
_entity_poly.type
_entity_poly.pdbx_seq_one_letter_code
_entity_poly.pdbx_strand_id
1 'polypeptide(L)'
;MKQIGVKNVKLSEYEMSIAAHLVDPLNMHVTWSDIAGLDDVITDLKDTVILPIKKKHLFENSRLLQPPKGVLLYGPPGCGKTLIAKATAKEAGCRFINLQPSTLTDKWYGESQKLAAAVFSLAIKLQPSIIFIDEIDSFLRNRSSSDHEATAMMKAQFMSLWDGLDTDHSCQVIVMGATNRPQDLDSAIMRRMPTRFHINQPALKQREAILKLILKNENVDRHVDLLEVAQETDGFSGSDLKEMCRDAALLCVREYVNSASEESHDEDEIRPVQQQDLHRAIEKMKKSKDAAFQNVLTHVCLD
;
A
#
# COMPACT_ATOMS: atom_id res chain seq x y z
N MET A 1 -3.97 4.16 28.31
CA MET A 1 -3.86 5.41 27.53
C MET A 1 -2.40 5.71 27.19
N LYS A 2 -1.71 4.81 26.47
CA LYS A 2 -0.33 5.05 26.00
C LYS A 2 -0.37 5.60 24.57
N GLN A 3 0.18 6.80 24.42
CA GLN A 3 0.79 7.38 23.22
C GLN A 3 -0.01 7.34 21.91
N ILE A 4 -1.16 7.99 21.90
CA ILE A 4 -1.51 8.81 20.73
C ILE A 4 -0.84 10.15 21.03
N GLY A 5 0.12 10.60 20.21
CA GLY A 5 0.93 11.81 20.42
C GLY A 5 0.16 13.14 20.38
N VAL A 6 -1.00 13.20 21.04
CA VAL A 6 -1.96 14.29 21.03
C VAL A 6 -2.27 14.64 22.47
N LYS A 7 -1.61 15.67 23.00
CA LYS A 7 -2.04 16.28 24.26
C LYS A 7 -3.39 16.98 24.02
N ASN A 8 -4.40 16.69 24.85
CA ASN A 8 -5.67 17.42 24.97
C ASN A 8 -6.76 17.24 23.88
N VAL A 9 -6.86 16.09 23.19
CA VAL A 9 -8.04 15.82 22.34
C VAL A 9 -9.01 14.87 23.05
N LYS A 10 -10.24 15.32 23.31
CA LYS A 10 -11.34 14.47 23.77
C LYS A 10 -11.84 13.63 22.60
N LEU A 11 -11.65 12.32 22.71
CA LEU A 11 -12.10 11.35 21.72
C LEU A 11 -13.40 10.70 22.16
N SER A 12 -14.32 10.48 21.22
CA SER A 12 -15.48 9.61 21.44
C SER A 12 -15.06 8.13 21.51
N GLU A 13 -15.96 7.26 21.96
CA GLU A 13 -15.72 5.81 21.99
C GLU A 13 -15.39 5.25 20.59
N TYR A 14 -16.12 5.71 19.56
CA TYR A 14 -15.85 5.36 18.16
C TYR A 14 -14.50 5.88 17.67
N GLU A 15 -14.12 7.10 18.05
CA GLU A 15 -12.82 7.67 17.69
C GLU A 15 -11.66 6.93 18.37
N MET A 16 -11.85 6.45 19.61
CA MET A 16 -10.87 5.60 20.30
C MET A 16 -10.69 4.24 19.62
N SER A 17 -11.77 3.63 19.12
CA SER A 17 -11.71 2.39 18.35
C SER A 17 -10.92 2.58 17.04
N ILE A 18 -11.12 3.71 16.36
CA ILE A 18 -10.37 4.03 15.13
C ILE A 18 -8.93 4.42 15.43
N ALA A 19 -8.66 5.02 16.59
CA ALA A 19 -7.31 5.38 16.99
C ALA A 19 -6.36 4.17 17.11
N ALA A 20 -6.89 2.93 17.24
CA ALA A 20 -6.08 1.72 17.12
C ALA A 20 -5.49 1.51 15.71
N HIS A 21 -6.12 2.06 14.69
CA HIS A 21 -5.69 2.02 13.28
C HIS A 21 -4.90 3.28 12.88
N LEU A 22 -4.70 4.20 13.81
CA LEU A 22 -3.86 5.37 13.62
C LEU A 22 -2.39 4.96 13.67
N VAL A 23 -1.68 5.24 12.60
CA VAL A 23 -0.23 5.10 12.53
C VAL A 23 0.39 6.49 12.65
N ASP A 24 1.13 6.69 13.73
CA ASP A 24 1.92 7.91 13.93
C ASP A 24 3.12 7.91 12.97
N PRO A 25 3.39 9.00 12.22
CA PRO A 25 4.57 9.13 11.37
C PRO A 25 5.88 8.72 12.03
N LEU A 26 6.04 8.99 13.33
CA LEU A 26 7.24 8.63 14.08
C LEU A 26 7.39 7.12 14.29
N ASN A 27 6.29 6.38 14.28
CA ASN A 27 6.25 4.92 14.41
C ASN A 27 6.22 4.22 13.04
N MET A 28 6.18 4.97 11.93
CA MET A 28 6.23 4.39 10.59
C MET A 28 7.66 4.00 10.26
N HIS A 29 7.93 2.70 10.11
CA HIS A 29 9.26 2.22 9.72
C HIS A 29 9.55 2.47 8.23
N VAL A 30 8.52 2.54 7.38
CA VAL A 30 8.67 2.68 5.92
C VAL A 30 9.05 4.11 5.53
N THR A 31 10.09 4.24 4.72
CA THR A 31 10.65 5.49 4.18
C THR A 31 10.77 5.42 2.66
N TRP A 32 11.12 6.54 2.01
CA TRP A 32 11.43 6.53 0.58
C TRP A 32 12.60 5.61 0.20
N SER A 33 13.56 5.39 1.11
CA SER A 33 14.66 4.44 0.87
C SER A 33 14.21 2.99 0.85
N ASP A 34 13.00 2.68 1.32
CA ASP A 34 12.42 1.34 1.28
C ASP A 34 11.56 1.12 0.02
N ILE A 35 11.63 2.04 -0.95
CA ILE A 35 10.92 1.98 -2.23
C ILE A 35 11.93 2.19 -3.34
N ALA A 36 11.95 1.27 -4.30
CA ALA A 36 12.86 1.33 -5.44
C ALA A 36 12.07 1.35 -6.75
N GLY A 37 12.58 2.10 -7.73
CA GLY A 37 12.06 2.10 -9.10
C GLY A 37 10.75 2.88 -9.29
N LEU A 38 10.34 3.73 -8.36
CA LEU A 38 9.15 4.58 -8.49
C LEU A 38 9.49 6.08 -8.49
N ASP A 39 10.72 6.44 -8.89
CA ASP A 39 11.26 7.80 -8.73
C ASP A 39 10.39 8.90 -9.36
N ASP A 40 9.81 8.65 -10.54
CA ASP A 40 8.91 9.58 -11.21
C ASP A 40 7.64 9.82 -10.38
N VAL A 41 6.99 8.73 -9.94
CA VAL A 41 5.78 8.80 -9.12
C VAL A 41 6.06 9.45 -7.76
N ILE A 42 7.24 9.19 -7.18
CA ILE A 42 7.69 9.80 -5.93
C ILE A 42 7.86 11.31 -6.12
N THR A 43 8.43 11.74 -7.24
CA THR A 43 8.62 13.16 -7.57
C THR A 43 7.28 13.85 -7.72
N ASP A 44 6.35 13.27 -8.48
CA ASP A 44 5.02 13.86 -8.65
C ASP A 44 4.23 13.91 -7.33
N LEU A 45 4.34 12.88 -6.48
CA LEU A 45 3.75 12.87 -5.14
C LEU A 45 4.37 13.93 -4.23
N LYS A 46 5.68 14.16 -4.32
CA LYS A 46 6.36 15.22 -3.57
C LYS A 46 5.80 16.59 -3.95
N ASP A 47 5.65 16.86 -5.23
CA ASP A 47 5.20 18.16 -5.70
C ASP A 47 3.70 18.37 -5.48
N THR A 48 2.89 17.33 -5.65
CA THR A 48 1.43 17.44 -5.59
C THR A 48 0.88 17.34 -4.17
N VAL A 49 1.46 16.48 -3.32
CA VAL A 49 0.93 16.18 -1.99
C VAL A 49 1.82 16.76 -0.89
N ILE A 50 3.12 16.49 -0.93
CA ILE A 50 4.02 16.82 0.19
C ILE A 50 4.32 18.32 0.24
N LEU A 51 4.58 18.94 -0.90
CA LEU A 51 4.98 20.33 -1.00
C LEU A 51 3.91 21.30 -0.46
N PRO A 52 2.61 21.19 -0.85
CA PRO A 52 1.57 22.06 -0.31
C PRO A 52 1.36 21.88 1.20
N ILE A 53 1.54 20.67 1.72
CA ILE A 53 1.41 20.38 3.16
C ILE A 53 2.59 20.99 3.94
N LYS A 54 3.82 20.73 3.51
CA LYS A 54 5.03 21.20 4.21
C LYS A 54 5.23 22.71 4.13
N LYS A 55 4.84 23.32 3.01
CA LYS A 55 5.12 24.73 2.72
C LYS A 55 3.89 25.61 2.74
N LYS A 56 2.89 25.29 3.57
CA LYS A 56 1.58 25.97 3.67
C LYS A 56 1.62 27.49 3.45
N HIS A 57 2.53 28.21 4.11
CA HIS A 57 2.70 29.67 3.97
C HIS A 57 2.89 30.18 2.52
N LEU A 58 3.48 29.37 1.62
CA LEU A 58 3.65 29.73 0.21
C LEU A 58 2.36 29.53 -0.60
N PHE A 59 1.43 28.74 -0.08
CA PHE A 59 0.24 28.24 -0.76
C PHE A 59 -1.06 28.87 -0.24
N GLU A 60 -1.03 29.54 0.92
CA GLU A 60 -2.19 30.15 1.60
C GLU A 60 -2.96 31.17 0.74
N ASN A 61 -2.26 31.92 -0.13
CA ASN A 61 -2.87 32.98 -0.93
C ASN A 61 -3.35 32.53 -2.31
N SER A 62 -3.17 31.25 -2.67
CA SER A 62 -3.57 30.72 -3.96
C SER A 62 -4.55 29.56 -3.81
N ARG A 63 -5.77 29.77 -4.33
CA ARG A 63 -6.79 28.71 -4.41
C ARG A 63 -6.42 27.59 -5.38
N LEU A 64 -5.53 27.88 -6.34
CA LEU A 64 -5.10 26.92 -7.36
C LEU A 64 -4.02 25.95 -6.85
N LEU A 65 -3.34 26.32 -5.76
CA LEU A 65 -2.21 25.55 -5.25
C LEU A 65 -2.56 24.80 -3.95
N GLN A 66 -3.85 24.59 -3.69
CA GLN A 66 -4.29 23.82 -2.54
C GLN A 66 -3.96 22.33 -2.72
N PRO A 67 -3.65 21.60 -1.63
CA PRO A 67 -3.43 20.16 -1.70
C PRO A 67 -4.68 19.46 -2.24
N PRO A 68 -4.54 18.41 -3.05
CA PRO A 68 -5.69 17.63 -3.50
C PRO A 68 -6.36 16.96 -2.30
N LYS A 69 -7.69 17.03 -2.24
CA LYS A 69 -8.48 16.34 -1.21
C LYS A 69 -8.61 14.85 -1.47
N GLY A 70 -8.38 14.42 -2.71
CA GLY A 70 -8.49 13.04 -3.16
C GLY A 70 -7.35 12.63 -4.07
N VAL A 71 -6.67 11.55 -3.72
CA VAL A 71 -5.58 10.95 -4.49
C VAL A 71 -5.88 9.48 -4.74
N LEU A 72 -5.79 9.02 -5.98
CA LEU A 72 -5.94 7.61 -6.34
C LEU A 72 -4.60 7.00 -6.77
N LEU A 73 -4.18 5.94 -6.09
CA LEU A 73 -3.07 5.08 -6.51
C LEU A 73 -3.67 3.84 -7.18
N TYR A 74 -3.35 3.60 -8.44
CA TYR A 74 -3.88 2.44 -9.16
C TYR A 74 -2.79 1.72 -9.95
N GLY A 75 -2.99 0.44 -10.20
CA GLY A 75 -2.03 -0.40 -10.91
C GLY A 75 -2.09 -1.85 -10.48
N PRO A 76 -1.24 -2.74 -11.01
CA PRO A 76 -1.27 -4.16 -10.70
C PRO A 76 -1.01 -4.43 -9.20
N PRO A 77 -1.51 -5.55 -8.66
CA PRO A 77 -1.21 -5.96 -7.30
C PRO A 77 0.29 -6.15 -7.09
N GLY A 78 0.75 -5.98 -5.85
CA GLY A 78 2.15 -6.22 -5.48
C GLY A 78 3.16 -5.18 -5.98
N CYS A 79 2.73 -4.06 -6.54
CA CYS A 79 3.62 -2.98 -7.02
C CYS A 79 3.87 -1.86 -5.99
N GLY A 80 3.55 -2.06 -4.71
CA GLY A 80 3.94 -1.13 -3.65
C GLY A 80 3.02 0.08 -3.41
N LYS A 81 1.76 0.06 -3.89
CA LYS A 81 0.76 1.12 -3.62
C LYS A 81 0.60 1.46 -2.12
N THR A 82 0.51 0.45 -1.26
CA THR A 82 0.39 0.67 0.19
C THR A 82 1.70 1.16 0.81
N LEU A 83 2.86 0.77 0.25
CA LEU A 83 4.17 1.23 0.71
C LEU A 83 4.40 2.71 0.36
N ILE A 84 4.08 3.11 -0.88
CA ILE A 84 4.25 4.49 -1.34
C ILE A 84 3.34 5.46 -0.57
N ALA A 85 2.11 5.05 -0.27
CA ALA A 85 1.20 5.82 0.57
C ALA A 85 1.76 6.05 1.98
N LYS A 86 2.31 4.99 2.59
CA LYS A 86 2.94 5.07 3.91
C LYS A 86 4.18 5.97 3.92
N ALA A 87 5.07 5.80 2.95
CA ALA A 87 6.25 6.65 2.80
C ALA A 87 5.87 8.13 2.60
N THR A 88 4.85 8.40 1.77
CA THR A 88 4.31 9.75 1.55
C THR A 88 3.82 10.38 2.85
N ALA A 89 3.07 9.65 3.66
CA ALA A 89 2.55 10.16 4.93
C ALA A 89 3.65 10.49 5.94
N LYS A 90 4.63 9.59 6.09
CA LYS A 90 5.79 9.81 6.95
C LYS A 90 6.56 11.06 6.52
N GLU A 91 6.79 11.20 5.22
CA GLU A 91 7.59 12.27 4.67
C GLU A 91 6.85 13.60 4.67
N ALA A 92 5.53 13.61 4.50
CA ALA A 92 4.70 14.79 4.72
C ALA A 92 4.58 15.19 6.20
N GLY A 93 4.90 14.29 7.13
CA GLY A 93 4.64 14.49 8.57
C GLY A 93 3.15 14.41 8.90
N CYS A 94 2.34 13.74 8.06
CA CYS A 94 0.91 13.60 8.22
C CYS A 94 0.55 12.35 9.00
N ARG A 95 -0.40 12.46 9.94
CA ARG A 95 -0.94 11.25 10.59
C ARG A 95 -1.60 10.34 9.57
N PHE A 96 -1.32 9.04 9.65
CA PHE A 96 -1.83 8.06 8.69
C PHE A 96 -2.92 7.21 9.33
N ILE A 97 -4.14 7.28 8.80
CA ILE A 97 -5.26 6.45 9.22
C ILE A 97 -5.45 5.37 8.16
N ASN A 98 -5.12 4.13 8.49
CA ASN A 98 -5.32 3.00 7.58
C ASN A 98 -6.76 2.46 7.73
N LEU A 99 -7.59 2.72 6.74
CA LEU A 99 -8.97 2.25 6.70
C LEU A 99 -9.08 1.03 5.78
N GLN A 100 -9.29 -0.14 6.39
CA GLN A 100 -9.58 -1.36 5.65
C GLN A 100 -11.10 -1.55 5.55
N PRO A 101 -11.67 -1.65 4.33
CA PRO A 101 -13.11 -1.80 4.13
C PRO A 101 -13.73 -2.97 4.89
N SER A 102 -13.02 -4.10 4.99
CA SER A 102 -13.42 -5.28 5.79
C SER A 102 -13.62 -4.95 7.27
N THR A 103 -12.86 -4.01 7.81
CA THR A 103 -12.97 -3.61 9.23
C THR A 103 -14.24 -2.81 9.50
N LEU A 104 -14.80 -2.18 8.47
CA LEU A 104 -16.01 -1.37 8.53
C LEU A 104 -17.30 -2.19 8.39
N THR A 105 -17.25 -3.32 7.66
CA THR A 105 -18.40 -4.20 7.42
C THR A 105 -18.59 -5.23 8.53
N ASP A 106 -17.51 -5.81 9.05
CA ASP A 106 -17.60 -7.04 9.84
C ASP A 106 -17.88 -6.80 11.32
N LYS A 107 -17.39 -5.69 11.88
CA LYS A 107 -17.37 -5.53 13.34
C LYS A 107 -18.67 -4.99 13.94
N TRP A 108 -19.53 -4.28 13.19
CA TRP A 108 -20.63 -3.51 13.79
C TRP A 108 -21.80 -3.29 12.84
N TYR A 109 -22.53 -4.36 12.51
CA TYR A 109 -23.77 -4.28 11.73
C TYR A 109 -24.77 -3.34 12.43
N GLY A 110 -24.95 -2.14 11.89
CA GLY A 110 -25.83 -1.08 12.43
C GLY A 110 -25.14 0.22 12.88
N GLU A 111 -23.82 0.22 13.14
CA GLU A 111 -23.08 1.42 13.60
C GLU A 111 -21.99 1.90 12.63
N SER A 112 -21.85 1.19 11.51
CA SER A 112 -20.99 1.51 10.36
C SER A 112 -20.99 3.02 9.99
N GLN A 113 -22.15 3.68 9.97
CA GLN A 113 -22.23 5.13 9.66
C GLN A 113 -21.53 6.02 10.70
N LYS A 114 -21.68 5.71 11.99
CA LYS A 114 -21.05 6.46 13.08
C LYS A 114 -19.53 6.28 13.03
N LEU A 115 -19.06 5.09 12.66
CA LEU A 115 -17.64 4.82 12.46
C LEU A 115 -17.08 5.62 11.28
N ALA A 116 -17.76 5.65 10.13
CA ALA A 116 -17.36 6.50 9.01
C ALA A 116 -17.25 7.97 9.44
N ALA A 117 -18.26 8.50 10.15
CA ALA A 117 -18.21 9.85 10.71
C ALA A 117 -17.04 10.06 11.69
N ALA A 118 -16.78 9.08 12.55
CA ALA A 118 -15.68 9.13 13.51
C ALA A 118 -14.30 9.11 12.82
N VAL A 119 -14.13 8.43 11.68
CA VAL A 119 -12.87 8.45 10.91
C VAL A 119 -12.56 9.86 10.45
N PHE A 120 -13.53 10.53 9.81
CA PHE A 120 -13.34 11.90 9.33
C PHE A 120 -13.20 12.90 10.48
N SER A 121 -14.00 12.77 11.54
CA SER A 121 -13.87 13.59 12.75
C SER A 121 -12.49 13.47 13.39
N LEU A 122 -11.99 12.24 13.53
CA LEU A 122 -10.64 11.98 14.03
C LEU A 122 -9.58 12.58 13.11
N ALA A 123 -9.68 12.37 11.80
CA ALA A 123 -8.74 12.92 10.82
C ALA A 123 -8.67 14.46 10.89
N ILE A 124 -9.82 15.13 11.04
CA ILE A 124 -9.93 16.58 11.19
C ILE A 124 -9.28 17.05 12.50
N LYS A 125 -9.49 16.34 13.62
CA LYS A 125 -8.86 16.66 14.92
C LYS A 125 -7.35 16.45 14.91
N LEU A 126 -6.85 15.59 14.03
CA LEU A 126 -5.46 15.14 13.98
C LEU A 126 -4.65 15.75 12.83
N GLN A 127 -5.18 16.79 12.16
CA GLN A 127 -4.54 17.45 11.02
C GLN A 127 -3.09 17.88 11.30
N PRO A 128 -2.19 17.79 10.30
CA PRO A 128 -2.42 17.26 8.95
C PRO A 128 -2.52 15.73 8.95
N SER A 129 -3.46 15.17 8.18
CA SER A 129 -3.72 13.72 8.17
C SER A 129 -4.08 13.18 6.79
N ILE A 130 -3.75 11.90 6.58
CA ILE A 130 -4.08 11.11 5.38
C ILE A 130 -4.96 9.94 5.81
N ILE A 131 -6.16 9.87 5.25
CA ILE A 131 -7.04 8.70 5.34
C ILE A 131 -6.71 7.82 4.15
N PHE A 132 -6.09 6.67 4.39
CA PHE A 132 -5.76 5.71 3.36
C PHE A 132 -6.81 4.61 3.29
N ILE A 133 -7.35 4.35 2.10
CA ILE A 133 -8.33 3.31 1.84
C ILE A 133 -7.70 2.30 0.89
N ASP A 134 -7.29 1.15 1.43
CA ASP A 134 -6.80 0.05 0.59
C ASP A 134 -7.98 -0.69 -0.05
N GLU A 135 -7.78 -1.21 -1.25
CA GLU A 135 -8.82 -1.88 -2.04
C GLU A 135 -10.11 -1.06 -2.11
N ILE A 136 -10.01 0.23 -2.45
CA ILE A 136 -11.16 1.13 -2.50
C ILE A 136 -12.26 0.65 -3.47
N ASP A 137 -11.88 -0.14 -4.47
CA ASP A 137 -12.84 -0.84 -5.33
C ASP A 137 -13.73 -1.80 -4.56
N SER A 138 -13.23 -2.53 -3.56
CA SER A 138 -14.07 -3.41 -2.72
C SER A 138 -15.11 -2.63 -1.91
N PHE A 139 -14.72 -1.45 -1.40
CA PHE A 139 -15.59 -0.60 -0.58
C PHE A 139 -16.62 0.15 -1.41
N LEU A 140 -16.28 0.53 -2.64
CA LEU A 140 -17.05 1.46 -3.44
C LEU A 140 -17.34 0.93 -4.86
N ARG A 141 -17.64 -0.38 -4.97
CA ARG A 141 -18.09 -0.99 -6.24
C ARG A 141 -19.35 -0.32 -6.78
N ASN A 142 -19.45 -0.32 -8.11
CA ASN A 142 -20.69 -0.05 -8.84
C ASN A 142 -21.85 -0.85 -8.23
N ARG A 143 -22.96 -0.17 -7.94
CA ARG A 143 -24.17 -0.74 -7.32
C ARG A 143 -24.58 -2.03 -8.02
N SER A 144 -24.31 -3.20 -7.42
CA SER A 144 -24.95 -4.44 -7.81
C SER A 144 -26.26 -4.57 -7.03
N SER A 145 -27.25 -5.23 -7.62
CA SER A 145 -28.56 -5.51 -7.02
C SER A 145 -28.51 -6.36 -5.73
N SER A 146 -27.31 -6.82 -5.33
CA SER A 146 -27.05 -7.61 -4.12
C SER A 146 -26.45 -6.81 -2.97
N ASP A 147 -26.14 -5.52 -3.15
CA ASP A 147 -25.56 -4.71 -2.07
C ASP A 147 -26.57 -4.60 -0.91
N HIS A 148 -26.15 -5.02 0.28
CA HIS A 148 -26.92 -4.82 1.50
C HIS A 148 -27.18 -3.33 1.71
N GLU A 149 -28.42 -2.98 2.07
CA GLU A 149 -28.87 -1.59 2.28
C GLU A 149 -27.94 -0.81 3.24
N ALA A 150 -27.43 -1.49 4.26
CA ALA A 150 -26.45 -0.95 5.21
C ALA A 150 -25.16 -0.46 4.53
N THR A 151 -24.64 -1.22 3.57
CA THR A 151 -23.43 -0.85 2.81
C THR A 151 -23.72 0.35 1.92
N ALA A 152 -24.86 0.40 1.25
CA ALA A 152 -25.25 1.54 0.41
C ALA A 152 -25.38 2.84 1.24
N MET A 153 -26.00 2.76 2.41
CA MET A 153 -26.13 3.88 3.34
C MET A 153 -24.77 4.35 3.90
N MET A 154 -23.86 3.42 4.18
CA MET A 154 -22.48 3.72 4.60
C MET A 154 -21.70 4.42 3.49
N LYS A 155 -21.77 3.92 2.24
CA LYS A 155 -21.13 4.56 1.08
C LYS A 155 -21.64 6.00 0.93
N ALA A 156 -22.96 6.22 1.00
CA ALA A 156 -23.55 7.55 0.91
C ALA A 156 -23.04 8.50 2.02
N GLN A 157 -22.97 8.02 3.26
CA GLN A 157 -22.45 8.80 4.38
C GLN A 157 -20.97 9.14 4.20
N PHE A 158 -20.15 8.18 3.75
CA PHE A 158 -18.73 8.39 3.48
C PHE A 158 -18.52 9.49 2.43
N MET A 159 -19.29 9.44 1.34
CA MET A 159 -19.22 10.42 0.25
C MET A 159 -19.65 11.81 0.71
N SER A 160 -20.71 11.90 1.52
CA SER A 160 -21.17 13.17 2.12
C SER A 160 -20.10 13.80 3.03
N LEU A 161 -19.44 12.98 3.87
CA LEU A 161 -18.35 13.45 4.74
C LEU A 161 -17.13 13.91 3.95
N TRP A 162 -16.80 13.22 2.86
CA TRP A 162 -15.73 13.62 1.97
C TRP A 162 -16.03 14.96 1.29
N ASP A 163 -17.25 15.16 0.78
CA ASP A 163 -17.66 16.45 0.20
C ASP A 163 -17.53 17.60 1.22
N GLY A 164 -17.80 17.31 2.49
CA GLY A 164 -17.57 18.25 3.60
C GLY A 164 -16.10 18.72 3.71
N LEU A 165 -15.11 17.86 3.40
CA LEU A 165 -13.69 18.23 3.43
C LEU A 165 -13.31 19.23 2.33
N ASP A 166 -14.06 19.26 1.23
CA ASP A 166 -13.80 20.13 0.09
C ASP A 166 -14.31 21.55 0.34
N THR A 167 -15.35 21.68 1.17
CA THR A 167 -15.92 22.99 1.56
C THR A 167 -15.01 23.79 2.50
N ASP A 168 -14.15 23.12 3.26
CA ASP A 168 -13.19 23.77 4.16
C ASP A 168 -11.78 23.78 3.54
N HIS A 169 -11.41 24.93 2.97
CA HIS A 169 -10.09 25.15 2.39
C HIS A 169 -8.95 25.16 3.43
N SER A 170 -9.26 25.34 4.72
CA SER A 170 -8.27 25.26 5.79
C SER A 170 -7.98 23.82 6.25
N CYS A 171 -8.86 22.88 5.88
CA CYS A 171 -8.77 21.48 6.27
C CYS A 171 -7.64 20.74 5.53
N GLN A 172 -6.65 20.25 6.27
CA GLN A 172 -5.49 19.49 5.81
C GLN A 172 -5.71 17.97 5.98
N VAL A 173 -6.85 17.49 5.49
CA VAL A 173 -7.16 16.06 5.41
C VAL A 173 -7.18 15.64 3.95
N ILE A 174 -6.43 14.60 3.63
CA ILE A 174 -6.36 14.02 2.27
C ILE A 174 -6.90 12.60 2.33
N VAL A 175 -7.79 12.26 1.41
CA VAL A 175 -8.24 10.89 1.20
C VAL A 175 -7.39 10.27 0.09
N MET A 176 -6.66 9.20 0.41
CA MET A 176 -5.84 8.47 -0.54
C MET A 176 -6.39 7.06 -0.72
N GLY A 177 -6.84 6.72 -1.91
CA GLY A 177 -7.30 5.36 -2.24
C GLY A 177 -6.25 4.56 -2.98
N ALA A 178 -6.19 3.26 -2.74
CA ALA A 178 -5.46 2.31 -3.56
C ALA A 178 -6.41 1.30 -4.19
N THR A 179 -6.23 1.00 -5.48
CA THR A 179 -7.00 -0.05 -6.18
C THR A 179 -6.13 -0.85 -7.14
N ASN A 180 -6.49 -2.11 -7.33
CA ASN A 180 -5.95 -2.96 -8.40
C ASN A 180 -6.85 -2.95 -9.64
N ARG A 181 -8.07 -2.43 -9.53
CA ARG A 181 -9.13 -2.50 -10.55
C ARG A 181 -9.78 -1.13 -10.71
N PRO A 182 -9.06 -0.14 -11.27
CA PRO A 182 -9.60 1.20 -11.44
C PRO A 182 -10.88 1.24 -12.29
N GLN A 183 -11.10 0.25 -13.17
CA GLN A 183 -12.31 0.11 -13.98
C GLN A 183 -13.57 -0.26 -13.17
N ASP A 184 -13.41 -0.84 -11.98
CA ASP A 184 -14.53 -1.26 -11.12
C ASP A 184 -15.07 -0.09 -10.27
N LEU A 185 -14.38 1.06 -10.29
CA LEU A 185 -14.76 2.25 -9.53
C LEU A 185 -15.86 3.06 -10.21
N ASP A 186 -16.85 3.50 -9.43
CA ASP A 186 -17.87 4.43 -9.90
C ASP A 186 -17.26 5.80 -10.24
N SER A 187 -17.77 6.40 -11.32
CA SER A 187 -17.58 7.78 -11.74
C SER A 187 -17.68 8.80 -10.59
N ALA A 188 -18.54 8.59 -9.60
CA ALA A 188 -18.70 9.49 -8.47
C ALA A 188 -17.43 9.60 -7.60
N ILE A 189 -16.68 8.50 -7.45
CA ILE A 189 -15.44 8.44 -6.68
C ILE A 189 -14.29 8.97 -7.53
N MET A 190 -14.28 8.60 -8.81
CA MET A 190 -13.29 9.11 -9.77
C MET A 190 -13.31 10.63 -9.85
N ARG A 191 -14.48 11.28 -9.72
CA ARG A 191 -14.60 12.75 -9.65
C ARG A 191 -14.02 13.34 -8.37
N ARG A 192 -14.07 12.61 -7.25
CA ARG A 192 -13.52 13.03 -5.95
C ARG A 192 -12.02 12.75 -5.81
N MET A 193 -11.45 11.95 -6.72
CA MET A 193 -10.01 11.70 -6.83
C MET A 193 -9.47 12.26 -8.15
N PRO A 194 -9.33 13.60 -8.26
CA PRO A 194 -8.83 14.24 -9.47
C PRO A 194 -7.35 13.90 -9.71
N THR A 195 -6.55 13.78 -8.65
CA THR A 195 -5.14 13.40 -8.74
C THR A 195 -5.01 11.89 -8.77
N ARG A 196 -4.39 11.35 -9.81
CA ARG A 196 -4.27 9.90 -10.01
C ARG A 196 -2.86 9.53 -10.41
N PHE A 197 -2.30 8.53 -9.73
CA PHE A 197 -0.97 8.01 -10.00
C PHE A 197 -1.07 6.56 -10.44
N HIS A 198 -0.56 6.29 -11.64
CA HIS A 198 -0.47 4.95 -12.17
C HIS A 198 0.86 4.31 -11.76
N ILE A 199 0.78 3.23 -11.00
CA ILE A 199 1.93 2.44 -10.60
C ILE A 199 2.00 1.22 -11.52
N ASN A 200 2.87 1.28 -12.52
CA ASN A 200 3.06 0.18 -13.48
C ASN A 200 3.80 -1.01 -12.85
N GLN A 201 3.81 -2.13 -13.58
CA GLN A 201 4.79 -3.18 -13.31
C GLN A 201 6.21 -2.65 -13.51
N PRO A 202 7.18 -3.09 -12.71
CA PRO A 202 8.55 -2.59 -12.80
C PRO A 202 9.22 -3.01 -14.11
N ALA A 203 9.80 -2.04 -14.81
CA ALA A 203 10.70 -2.24 -15.94
C ALA A 203 12.04 -2.84 -15.49
N LEU A 204 12.87 -3.29 -16.44
CA LEU A 204 14.14 -3.97 -16.16
C LEU A 204 15.01 -3.27 -15.10
N LYS A 205 15.31 -1.98 -15.28
CA LYS A 205 16.12 -1.20 -14.32
C LYS A 205 15.44 -1.05 -12.95
N GLN A 206 14.12 -0.95 -12.95
CA GLN A 206 13.34 -0.87 -11.70
C GLN A 206 13.38 -2.21 -10.96
N ARG A 207 13.27 -3.35 -11.66
CA ARG A 207 13.42 -4.69 -11.07
C ARG A 207 14.80 -4.90 -10.47
N GLU A 208 15.85 -4.50 -11.18
CA GLU A 208 17.22 -4.54 -10.65
C GLU A 208 17.36 -3.73 -9.35
N ALA A 209 16.80 -2.51 -9.32
CA ALA A 209 16.80 -1.67 -8.13
C ALA A 209 16.00 -2.29 -6.97
N ILE A 210 14.85 -2.90 -7.26
CA ILE A 210 14.03 -3.60 -6.27
C ILE A 210 14.78 -4.82 -5.71
N LEU A 211 15.45 -5.61 -6.56
CA LEU A 211 16.26 -6.75 -6.14
C LEU A 211 17.41 -6.33 -5.23
N LYS A 212 18.13 -5.26 -5.60
CA LYS A 212 19.19 -4.66 -4.75
C LYS A 212 18.65 -4.23 -3.39
N LEU A 213 17.46 -3.65 -3.36
CA LEU A 213 16.83 -3.22 -2.11
C LEU A 213 16.44 -4.41 -1.23
N ILE A 214 15.81 -5.45 -1.82
CA ILE A 214 15.37 -6.65 -1.10
C ILE A 214 16.57 -7.39 -0.50
N LEU A 215 17.64 -7.55 -1.28
CA LEU A 215 18.82 -8.33 -0.92
C LEU A 215 19.87 -7.53 -0.12
N LYS A 216 19.65 -6.23 0.13
CA LYS A 216 20.63 -5.34 0.77
C LYS A 216 21.14 -5.84 2.12
N ASN A 217 20.28 -6.48 2.91
CA ASN A 217 20.59 -6.97 4.25
C ASN A 217 20.68 -8.50 4.32
N GLU A 218 20.71 -9.18 3.18
CA GLU A 218 20.75 -10.64 3.09
C GLU A 218 22.17 -11.13 2.79
N ASN A 219 22.47 -12.38 3.18
CA ASN A 219 23.74 -13.02 2.85
C ASN A 219 23.72 -13.51 1.39
N VAL A 220 24.23 -12.70 0.46
CA VAL A 220 24.23 -12.99 -0.99
C VAL A 220 25.66 -13.08 -1.51
N ASP A 221 25.92 -14.03 -2.39
CA ASP A 221 27.22 -14.21 -3.01
C ASP A 221 27.57 -12.99 -3.89
N ARG A 222 28.80 -12.49 -3.79
CA ARG A 222 29.31 -11.34 -4.54
C ARG A 222 29.27 -11.52 -6.06
N HIS A 223 29.18 -12.74 -6.56
CA HIS A 223 29.13 -13.05 -7.99
C HIS A 223 27.70 -13.09 -8.54
N VAL A 224 26.68 -12.81 -7.72
CA VAL A 224 25.29 -12.74 -8.19
C VAL A 224 25.10 -11.56 -9.12
N ASP A 225 24.65 -11.84 -10.35
CA ASP A 225 24.29 -10.84 -11.34
C ASP A 225 22.79 -10.53 -11.25
N LEU A 226 22.46 -9.44 -10.54
CA LEU A 226 21.09 -8.97 -10.38
C LEU A 226 20.48 -8.41 -11.67
N LEU A 227 21.30 -8.00 -12.65
CA LEU A 227 20.80 -7.55 -13.94
C LEU A 227 20.29 -8.76 -14.74
N GLU A 228 21.01 -9.88 -14.73
CA GLU A 228 20.56 -11.14 -15.34
C GLU A 228 19.25 -11.61 -14.70
N VAL A 229 19.17 -11.64 -13.36
CA VAL A 229 17.93 -11.99 -12.64
C VAL A 229 16.78 -11.04 -13.02
N ALA A 230 17.06 -9.74 -13.17
CA ALA A 230 16.05 -8.77 -13.60
C ALA A 230 15.56 -8.99 -15.04
N GLN A 231 16.41 -9.50 -15.94
CA GLN A 231 16.05 -9.86 -17.31
C GLN A 231 15.13 -11.09 -17.33
N GLU A 232 15.41 -12.08 -16.49
CA GLU A 232 14.62 -13.32 -16.43
C GLU A 232 13.27 -13.16 -15.72
N THR A 233 13.11 -12.10 -14.92
CA THR A 233 11.90 -11.81 -14.12
C THR A 233 10.95 -10.82 -14.79
N ASP A 234 10.86 -10.86 -16.12
CA ASP A 234 9.90 -10.01 -16.83
C ASP A 234 8.45 -10.32 -16.44
N GLY A 235 7.66 -9.26 -16.22
CA GLY A 235 6.29 -9.36 -15.70
C GLY A 235 6.16 -9.65 -14.20
N PHE A 236 7.27 -9.67 -13.44
CA PHE A 236 7.20 -9.83 -11.98
C PHE A 236 6.90 -8.50 -11.29
N SER A 237 5.98 -8.52 -10.33
CA SER A 237 5.72 -7.42 -9.42
C SER A 237 6.78 -7.34 -8.31
N GLY A 238 6.81 -6.23 -7.54
CA GLY A 238 7.71 -6.12 -6.39
C GLY A 238 7.47 -7.22 -5.34
N SER A 239 6.21 -7.62 -5.13
CA SER A 239 5.88 -8.77 -4.27
C SER A 239 6.39 -10.10 -4.84
N ASP A 240 6.32 -10.30 -6.16
CA ASP A 240 6.83 -11.53 -6.78
C ASP A 240 8.36 -11.62 -6.65
N LEU A 241 9.08 -10.51 -6.86
CA LEU A 241 10.53 -10.46 -6.67
C LEU A 241 10.90 -10.77 -5.21
N LYS A 242 10.14 -10.23 -4.25
CA LYS A 242 10.35 -10.52 -2.82
C LYS A 242 10.13 -11.99 -2.50
N GLU A 243 9.05 -12.59 -3.00
CA GLU A 243 8.76 -14.00 -2.76
C GLU A 243 9.78 -14.91 -3.45
N MET A 244 10.25 -14.55 -4.65
CA MET A 244 11.34 -15.24 -5.35
C MET A 244 12.64 -15.20 -4.54
N CYS A 245 13.05 -14.03 -4.02
CA CYS A 245 14.24 -13.93 -3.16
C CYS A 245 14.08 -14.76 -1.87
N ARG A 246 12.88 -14.76 -1.28
CA ARG A 246 12.57 -15.57 -0.10
C ARG A 246 12.68 -17.07 -0.38
N ASP A 247 12.16 -17.51 -1.52
CA ASP A 247 12.28 -18.91 -1.97
C ASP A 247 13.75 -19.31 -2.16
N ALA A 248 14.57 -18.44 -2.76
CA ALA A 248 16.01 -18.68 -2.92
C ALA A 248 16.74 -18.78 -1.57
N ALA A 249 16.43 -17.90 -0.61
CA ALA A 249 16.99 -17.98 0.74
C ALA A 249 16.55 -19.27 1.47
N LEU A 250 15.30 -19.68 1.29
CA LEU A 250 14.78 -20.92 1.89
C LEU A 250 15.45 -22.17 1.32
N LEU A 251 15.90 -22.17 0.05
CA LEU A 251 16.70 -23.26 -0.50
C LEU A 251 18.01 -23.46 0.27
N CYS A 252 18.69 -22.36 0.61
CA CYS A 252 19.94 -22.40 1.39
C CYS A 252 19.70 -23.02 2.78
N VAL A 253 18.61 -22.62 3.45
CA VAL A 253 18.21 -23.19 4.75
C VAL A 253 17.88 -24.68 4.64
N ARG A 254 17.15 -25.09 3.60
CA ARG A 254 16.79 -26.51 3.39
C ARG A 254 18.01 -27.37 3.16
N GLU A 255 18.97 -26.89 2.38
CA GLU A 255 20.24 -27.59 2.16
C GLU A 255 21.02 -27.73 3.46
N TYR A 256 21.11 -26.65 4.25
CA TYR A 256 21.73 -26.70 5.58
C TYR A 256 21.10 -27.77 6.47
N VAL A 257 19.77 -27.75 6.64
CA VAL A 257 19.04 -28.71 7.49
C VAL A 257 19.23 -30.16 7.01
N ASN A 258 19.25 -30.39 5.71
CA ASN A 258 19.48 -31.73 5.15
C ASN A 258 20.93 -32.20 5.31
N SER A 259 21.90 -31.29 5.40
CA SER A 259 23.32 -31.60 5.62
C SER A 259 23.68 -31.72 7.11
N ALA A 260 22.97 -31.02 7.99
CA ALA A 260 23.20 -30.97 9.43
C ALA A 260 22.66 -32.20 10.18
N SER A 261 22.20 -33.23 9.48
CA SER A 261 21.61 -34.43 10.09
C SER A 261 22.62 -35.40 10.74
N GLU A 262 23.91 -35.07 10.88
CA GLU A 262 24.87 -35.98 11.54
C GLU A 262 25.82 -35.41 12.60
N GLU A 263 26.18 -34.13 12.67
CA GLU A 263 27.10 -33.67 13.73
C GLU A 263 26.92 -32.18 14.08
N SER A 264 26.63 -31.91 15.36
CA SER A 264 26.46 -30.58 15.93
C SER A 264 27.76 -29.78 15.87
N HIS A 265 27.76 -28.68 15.12
CA HIS A 265 28.80 -27.65 15.19
C HIS A 265 28.22 -26.32 15.65
N ASP A 266 28.95 -25.64 16.53
CA ASP A 266 28.54 -24.49 17.35
C ASP A 266 28.30 -23.16 16.60
N GLU A 267 28.23 -23.17 15.26
CA GLU A 267 27.84 -22.00 14.47
C GLU A 267 26.93 -22.44 13.31
N ASP A 268 25.64 -22.12 13.41
CA ASP A 268 24.65 -22.32 12.35
C ASP A 268 24.93 -21.35 11.17
N GLU A 269 25.97 -21.62 10.39
CA GLU A 269 26.32 -20.82 9.21
C GLU A 269 25.56 -21.29 7.97
N ILE A 270 24.47 -20.59 7.64
CA ILE A 270 23.78 -20.76 6.36
C ILE A 270 24.62 -20.14 5.25
N ARG A 271 24.93 -20.94 4.21
CA ARG A 271 25.66 -20.47 3.02
C ARG A 271 24.97 -19.26 2.37
N PRO A 272 25.73 -18.37 1.70
CA PRO A 272 25.12 -17.26 0.96
C PRO A 272 24.22 -17.74 -0.18
N VAL A 273 23.22 -16.93 -0.52
CA VAL A 273 22.36 -17.12 -1.69
C VAL A 273 23.20 -16.95 -2.96
N GLN A 274 23.16 -17.94 -3.84
CA GLN A 274 23.90 -17.96 -5.09
C GLN A 274 22.98 -17.73 -6.30
N GLN A 275 23.57 -17.45 -7.46
CA GLN A 275 22.83 -17.23 -8.72
C GLN A 275 21.88 -18.41 -9.03
N GLN A 276 22.33 -19.63 -8.79
CA GLN A 276 21.54 -20.85 -9.07
C GLN A 276 20.28 -20.95 -8.21
N ASP A 277 20.32 -20.46 -6.97
CA ASP A 277 19.15 -20.46 -6.07
C ASP A 277 18.08 -19.51 -6.58
N LEU A 278 18.50 -18.33 -7.06
CA LEU A 278 17.62 -17.34 -7.69
C LEU A 278 17.02 -17.90 -8.98
N HIS A 279 17.81 -18.55 -9.85
CA HIS A 279 17.29 -19.18 -11.07
C HIS A 279 16.28 -20.30 -10.76
N ARG A 280 16.56 -21.16 -9.78
CA ARG A 280 15.62 -22.20 -9.33
C ARG A 280 14.32 -21.59 -8.79
N ALA A 281 14.41 -20.50 -8.03
CA ALA A 281 13.23 -19.78 -7.54
C ALA A 281 12.43 -19.14 -8.68
N ILE A 282 13.08 -18.56 -9.69
CA ILE A 282 12.45 -18.01 -10.90
C ILE A 282 11.66 -19.10 -11.62
N GLU A 283 12.28 -20.27 -11.89
CA GLU A 283 11.61 -21.38 -12.57
C GLU A 283 10.37 -21.87 -11.82
N LYS A 284 10.49 -22.00 -10.50
CA LYS A 284 9.37 -22.41 -9.63
C LYS A 284 8.22 -21.40 -9.71
N MET A 285 8.54 -20.10 -9.62
CA MET A 285 7.55 -19.01 -9.70
C MET A 285 6.88 -18.96 -11.08
N LYS A 286 7.64 -19.11 -12.16
CA LYS A 286 7.09 -19.17 -13.54
C LYS A 286 6.12 -20.33 -13.71
N LYS A 287 6.51 -21.55 -13.30
CA LYS A 287 5.63 -22.73 -13.33
C LYS A 287 4.34 -22.51 -12.54
N SER A 288 4.42 -21.88 -11.37
CA SER A 288 3.23 -21.59 -10.55
C SER A 288 2.30 -20.57 -11.21
N LYS A 289 2.86 -19.54 -11.87
CA LYS A 289 2.06 -18.54 -12.61
C LYS A 289 1.43 -19.12 -13.87
N ASP A 290 2.14 -19.98 -14.61
CA ASP A 290 1.61 -20.66 -15.79
C ASP A 290 0.46 -21.61 -15.43
N ALA A 291 0.61 -22.37 -14.35
CA ALA A 291 -0.45 -23.23 -13.82
C ALA A 291 -1.68 -22.43 -13.35
N ALA A 292 -1.46 -21.28 -12.71
CA ALA A 292 -2.55 -20.37 -12.33
C ALA A 292 -3.27 -19.80 -13.56
N PHE A 293 -2.53 -19.42 -14.61
CA PHE A 293 -3.09 -18.90 -15.85
C PHE A 293 -3.91 -19.96 -16.61
N GLN A 294 -3.44 -21.21 -16.66
CA GLN A 294 -4.16 -22.33 -17.25
C GLN A 294 -5.46 -22.64 -16.50
N ASN A 295 -5.46 -22.56 -15.17
CA ASN A 295 -6.66 -22.75 -14.35
C ASN A 295 -7.71 -21.62 -14.54
N VAL A 296 -7.27 -20.38 -14.79
CA VAL A 296 -8.19 -19.28 -15.11
C VAL A 296 -8.85 -19.50 -16.48
N LEU A 297 -8.10 -19.97 -17.48
CA LEU A 297 -8.64 -20.25 -18.81
C LEU A 297 -9.63 -21.42 -18.83
N THR A 298 -9.39 -22.48 -18.05
CA THR A 298 -10.35 -23.59 -17.94
C THR A 298 -11.65 -23.19 -17.23
N HIS A 299 -11.59 -22.26 -16.28
CA HIS A 299 -12.80 -21.72 -15.64
C HIS A 299 -13.59 -20.76 -16.55
N VAL A 300 -12.93 -19.97 -17.40
CA VAL A 300 -13.62 -19.07 -18.35
C VAL A 300 -14.27 -19.83 -19.51
N CYS A 301 -13.79 -21.03 -19.85
CA CYS A 301 -14.41 -21.88 -20.88
C CYS A 301 -15.57 -22.74 -20.38
N LEU A 302 -15.91 -22.71 -19.09
CA LEU A 302 -16.98 -23.50 -18.49
C LEU A 302 -18.20 -22.67 -18.03
N ASP A 303 -18.19 -21.35 -18.26
CA ASP A 303 -19.33 -20.44 -18.02
C ASP A 303 -19.94 -19.93 -19.34
#